data_AF-A0A7W1STC2-F1
#
_entry.id   AF-A0A7W1STC2-F1
#
_cell.length_a   1.000
_cell.length_b   1.000
_cell.length_c   1.000
_cell.angle_alpha   90.00
_cell.angle_beta   90.00
_cell.angle_gamma   90.00
#
_symmetry.space_group_name_H-M   'P 1'
#
loop_
_entity.id
_entity.type
_entity.pdbx_description
1 polymer ?
#
loop_
_entity_poly.entity_id
_entity_poly.type
_entity_poly.pdbx_seq_one_letter_code
_entity_poly.pdbx_strand_id
1 'polypeptide(L)' 'MTSTDSPVQFTFTGRDGTVITAYRWEPAGAPRGVVQLTHGMGEHLLRYGHLAATLSAA' A
#
# COMPACT_ATOMS: atom_id res chain seq x y z
N MET A 1 8.23 -9.58 -17.39
CA MET A 1 8.75 -8.40 -16.65
C MET A 1 7.60 -7.45 -16.44
N THR A 2 6.83 -7.63 -15.38
CA THR A 2 5.80 -6.67 -14.96
C THR A 2 6.50 -5.57 -14.17
N SER A 3 6.54 -4.37 -14.72
CA SER A 3 7.18 -3.21 -14.09
C SER A 3 6.60 -2.95 -12.70
N THR A 4 7.46 -2.97 -11.67
CA THR A 4 7.14 -2.81 -10.24
C THR A 4 6.86 -1.36 -9.84
N ASP A 5 6.31 -0.55 -10.76
CA ASP A 5 6.23 0.91 -10.56
C ASP A 5 4.87 1.39 -10.05
N SER A 6 3.86 0.51 -10.03
CA SER A 6 2.52 0.84 -9.55
C SER A 6 2.03 -0.17 -8.53
N PRO A 7 1.41 0.27 -7.42
CA PRO A 7 0.90 -0.63 -6.41
C PRO A 7 -0.23 -1.50 -6.93
N VAL A 8 -0.37 -2.68 -6.35
CA VAL A 8 -1.58 -3.49 -6.53
C VAL A 8 -2.70 -2.86 -5.69
N GLN A 9 -3.76 -2.42 -6.35
CA GLN A 9 -4.99 -2.01 -5.68
C GLN A 9 -5.82 -3.25 -5.30
N PHE A 10 -6.36 -3.26 -4.09
CA PHE A 10 -7.29 -4.28 -3.63
C PHE A 10 -8.34 -3.66 -2.70
N THR A 11 -9.37 -4.42 -2.36
CA THR A 11 -10.36 -4.04 -1.37
C THR A 11 -10.47 -5.07 -0.26
N PHE A 12 -10.91 -4.63 0.91
CA PHE A 12 -11.32 -5.53 1.99
C PHE A 12 -12.53 -4.94 2.71
N THR A 13 -13.28 -5.79 3.41
CA THR A 13 -14.47 -5.38 4.15
C THR A 13 -14.09 -5.07 5.59
N GLY A 14 -14.41 -3.85 6.02
CA GLY A 14 -14.30 -3.40 7.41
C GLY A 14 -15.29 -4.13 8.33
N ARG A 15 -15.08 -4.01 9.64
CA ARG A 15 -15.92 -4.68 10.65
C ARG A 15 -17.39 -4.25 10.60
N ASP A 16 -17.64 -3.04 10.12
CA ASP A 16 -18.95 -2.42 9.93
C ASP A 16 -19.58 -2.71 8.56
N GLY A 17 -18.93 -3.53 7.73
CA GLY A 17 -19.37 -3.82 6.36
C GLY A 17 -18.90 -2.81 5.32
N THR A 18 -18.20 -1.74 5.72
CA THR A 18 -17.66 -0.75 4.79
C THR A 18 -16.60 -1.39 3.88
N VAL A 19 -16.71 -1.22 2.57
CA VAL A 19 -15.67 -1.66 1.63
C VAL A 19 -14.55 -0.62 1.63
N ILE A 20 -13.33 -1.04 1.98
CA ILE A 20 -12.16 -0.17 2.08
C ILE A 20 -11.23 -0.47 0.91
N THR A 21 -10.86 0.57 0.16
CA THR A 21 -9.82 0.50 -0.87
C THR A 21 -8.44 0.59 -0.22
N ALA A 22 -7.53 -0.31 -0.61
CA ALA A 22 -6.16 -0.35 -0.15
C ALA A 22 -5.19 -0.61 -1.30
N TYR A 23 -3.91 -0.36 -1.03
CA TYR A 23 -2.83 -0.51 -1.99
C TYR A 23 -1.67 -1.29 -1.36
N ARG A 24 -1.05 -2.16 -2.13
CA ARG A 24 0.10 -2.97 -1.71
C ARG A 24 1.29 -2.73 -2.63
N TRP A 25 2.43 -2.43 -2.02
CA TRP A 25 3.73 -2.36 -2.66
C TRP A 25 4.54 -3.56 -2.21
N GLU A 26 5.00 -4.37 -3.15
CA GLU A 26 5.84 -5.53 -2.89
C GLU A 26 7.31 -5.15 -3.11
N PRO A 27 8.23 -5.52 -2.20
CA PRO A 27 9.65 -5.43 -2.48
C PRO A 27 10.06 -6.43 -3.55
N ALA A 28 11.18 -6.18 -4.23
CA ALA A 28 11.70 -7.10 -5.25
C ALA A 28 12.20 -8.44 -4.65
N GLY A 29 12.57 -8.45 -3.37
CA GLY A 29 13.11 -9.60 -2.65
C GLY A 29 12.23 -10.07 -1.49
N ALA A 30 12.75 -10.98 -0.67
CA ALA A 30 12.04 -11.46 0.51
C ALA A 30 11.76 -10.30 1.49
N PRO A 31 10.49 -10.04 1.88
CA PRO A 31 10.17 -8.98 2.82
C PRO A 31 10.84 -9.20 4.19
N ARG A 32 11.45 -8.13 4.72
CA ARG A 32 12.00 -8.11 6.09
C ARG A 32 10.93 -7.90 7.16
N GLY A 33 9.77 -7.40 6.76
CA GLY A 33 8.64 -7.08 7.64
C GLY A 33 7.50 -6.43 6.86
N VAL A 34 6.40 -6.13 7.55
CA VAL A 34 5.22 -5.47 6.99
C VAL A 34 5.05 -4.10 7.64
N VAL A 35 4.83 -3.07 6.82
CA VAL A 35 4.48 -1.73 7.27
C VAL A 35 3.05 -1.44 6.83
N GLN A 36 2.17 -1.16 7.79
CA GLN A 36 0.80 -0.72 7.50
C GLN A 36 0.75 0.81 7.51
N LEU A 37 0.40 1.40 6.37
CA LEU A 37 0.20 2.83 6.22
C LEU A 37 -1.28 3.18 6.36
N THR A 38 -1.59 4.24 7.09
CA THR A 38 -2.94 4.79 7.22
C THR A 38 -2.84 6.30 7.02
N HIS A 39 -3.75 6.85 6.20
CA HIS A 39 -3.75 8.27 5.88
C HIS A 39 -4.46 9.10 6.97
N GLY A 40 -4.23 10.41 6.95
CA GLY A 40 -4.95 11.36 7.82
C GLY A 40 -6.39 11.63 7.39
N MET A 41 -7.09 12.47 8.15
CA MET A 41 -8.41 12.98 7.79
C MET A 41 -8.34 13.80 6.49
N GLY A 42 -9.25 13.52 5.54
CA GLY A 42 -9.31 14.23 4.25
C GLY A 42 -8.22 13.82 3.24
N GLU A 43 -7.35 12.90 3.64
CA GLU A 43 -6.26 12.40 2.82
C GLU A 43 -6.61 11.09 2.09
N HIS A 44 -5.73 10.63 1.21
CA HIS A 44 -5.84 9.32 0.55
C HIS A 44 -4.46 8.65 0.41
N LEU A 45 -4.44 7.32 0.31
CA LEU A 45 -3.20 6.54 0.45
C LEU A 45 -2.16 6.82 -0.63
N LEU A 46 -2.57 7.14 -1.87
CA LEU A 46 -1.64 7.38 -2.98
C LEU A 46 -0.75 8.61 -2.81
N ARG A 47 -1.09 9.56 -1.91
CA ARG A 47 -0.16 10.66 -1.54
C ARG A 47 1.11 10.18 -0.84
N TYR A 48 1.07 8.99 -0.23
CA TYR A 48 2.21 8.36 0.43
C TYR A 48 2.99 7.43 -0.51
N GLY A 49 2.70 7.43 -1.82
CA GLY A 49 3.33 6.52 -2.79
C GLY A 49 4.85 6.55 -2.78
N HIS A 50 5.46 7.73 -2.63
CA HIS A 50 6.92 7.86 -2.53
C HIS A 50 7.50 7.19 -1.26
N LEU A 51 6.82 7.33 -0.12
CA LEU A 51 7.23 6.68 1.12
C LEU A 51 7.11 5.16 0.98
N ALA A 52 6.01 4.67 0.42
CA ALA A 52 5.81 3.25 0.18
C ALA A 52 6.90 2.67 -0.74
N ALA A 53 7.22 3.37 -1.84
CA ALA A 53 8.30 2.98 -2.75
C ALA A 53 9.67 2.94 -2.05
N THR A 54 9.96 3.92 -1.18
CA THR A 54 11.20 3.96 -0.40
C THR A 54 11.30 2.77 0.55
N LEU A 55 10.20 2.44 1.25
CA LEU A 55 10.16 1.31 2.19
C LEU A 55 10.25 -0.05 1.49
N SER A 56 9.68 -0.19 0.28
CA SER A 56 9.73 -1.43 -0.49
C SER A 56 11.02 -1.61 -1.30
N ALA A 57 11.84 -0.57 -1.45
CA ALA A 57 13.13 -0.64 -2.14
C ALA A 57 14.31 -0.98 -1.19
N ALA A 58 14.09 -0.97 0.13
CA ALA A 58 15.10 -1.09 1.18
C ALA A 58 15.33 -2.53 1.71
#